data_AF-A0A7C7D0M3-F1
#
_entry.id   AF-A0A7C7D0M3-F1
#
_cell.length_a   1.000
_cell.length_b   1.000
_cell.length_c   1.000
_cell.angle_alpha   90.00
_cell.angle_beta   90.00
_cell.angle_gamma   90.00
#
_symmetry.space_group_name_H-M   'P 1'
#
loop_
_entity.id
_entity.type
_entity.pdbx_description
1 polymer ?
#
loop_
_entity_poly.entity_id
_entity_poly.type
_entity_poly.pdbx_seq_one_letter_code
_entity_poly.pdbx_strand_id
1 'polypeptide(L)'
;MKQIPKNAIKCLDKGFVRLVDSMGGDDSIIQAARVSYGKGTSKISQDRGLIRYLMRHRHTTPFEMVEFKFHCKMPIFVARQWVRHRTANINEYSLRYSEARDEFYYPDLEHIQFQSALNKQGRKGKVPTELKQKVLDYFKEISTRSFSIYSELNEAGVARELARAILPVNLYTEWYWKNDLHNLLHFISLRSDSHAQYEIRVYSDAMAESVKKAAPFAWEAYQDYVVKGMRFSRIEQNLFEKKLPVRVVDDMLEDLSYQITATLHYNKPREEGDLFQLYQKQGGSDSESDFKLKWDSGEIELGNVREFREFISKLKSLKK
;
A
#
# COMPACT_ATOMS: atom_id res chain seq x y z
N MET A 1 -24.74 18.45 10.93
CA MET A 1 -23.51 17.66 10.62
C MET A 1 -22.32 18.59 10.70
N LYS A 2 -21.27 18.23 11.46
CA LYS A 2 -20.00 18.96 11.33
C LYS A 2 -19.49 18.80 9.91
N GLN A 3 -19.15 19.91 9.27
CA GLN A 3 -18.65 19.91 7.90
C GLN A 3 -17.33 19.13 7.84
N ILE A 4 -17.19 18.23 6.87
CA ILE A 4 -15.91 17.57 6.60
C ILE A 4 -14.87 18.65 6.31
N PRO A 5 -13.66 18.61 6.93
CA PRO A 5 -12.65 19.63 6.68
C PRO A 5 -12.30 19.71 5.18
N LYS A 6 -12.09 20.92 4.64
CA LYS A 6 -11.86 21.14 3.19
C LYS A 6 -10.70 20.32 2.60
N ASN A 7 -9.68 20.03 3.39
CA ASN A 7 -8.48 19.28 2.95
C ASN A 7 -8.53 17.81 3.36
N ALA A 8 -9.70 17.27 3.67
CA ALA A 8 -9.88 15.87 4.05
C ALA A 8 -10.47 15.05 2.90
N ILE A 9 -10.06 13.80 2.80
CA ILE A 9 -10.69 12.81 1.92
C ILE A 9 -11.86 12.20 2.70
N LYS A 10 -13.08 12.32 2.15
CA LYS A 10 -14.28 11.73 2.74
C LYS A 10 -14.16 10.20 2.72
N CYS A 11 -14.52 9.56 3.84
CA CYS A 11 -14.56 8.11 3.98
C CYS A 11 -15.94 7.70 4.51
N LEU A 12 -16.56 6.69 3.89
CA LEU A 12 -17.91 6.23 4.25
C LEU A 12 -18.94 7.39 4.19
N ASP A 13 -20.00 7.32 5.00
CA ASP A 13 -21.08 8.29 5.02
C ASP A 13 -20.70 9.62 5.71
N LYS A 14 -19.95 9.56 6.82
CA LYS A 14 -19.61 10.74 7.67
C LYS A 14 -18.15 10.81 8.12
N GLY A 15 -17.34 9.81 7.79
CA GLY A 15 -15.93 9.73 8.18
C GLY A 15 -15.01 10.51 7.25
N PHE A 16 -13.75 10.60 7.64
CA PHE A 16 -12.71 11.19 6.80
C PHE A 16 -11.30 10.79 7.25
N VAL A 17 -10.34 10.97 6.33
CA VAL A 17 -8.91 11.05 6.60
C VAL A 17 -8.42 12.42 6.19
N ARG A 18 -7.76 13.13 7.10
CA ARG A 18 -7.12 14.41 6.82
C ARG A 18 -5.64 14.31 7.15
N LEU A 19 -4.77 14.56 6.17
CA LEU A 19 -3.36 14.78 6.45
C LEU A 19 -3.22 16.09 7.23
N VAL A 20 -2.74 16.00 8.46
CA VAL A 20 -2.51 17.16 9.33
C VAL A 20 -1.14 17.72 9.07
N ASP A 21 -0.17 16.82 8.94
CA ASP A 21 1.25 17.13 8.83
C ASP A 21 2.00 15.95 8.24
N SER A 22 3.10 16.22 7.57
CA SER A 22 4.03 15.22 7.06
C SER A 22 5.44 15.76 7.14
N MET A 23 6.38 14.93 7.58
CA MET A 23 7.80 15.27 7.63
C MET A 23 8.56 14.41 6.63
N GLY A 24 9.30 15.08 5.75
CA GLY A 24 10.13 14.42 4.74
C GLY A 24 9.37 13.90 3.53
N GLY A 25 10.06 13.10 2.73
CA GLY A 25 9.59 12.50 1.49
C GLY A 25 10.69 11.62 0.90
N ASP A 26 10.67 11.38 -0.40
CA ASP A 26 11.71 10.59 -1.08
C ASP A 26 13.13 11.10 -0.77
N ASP A 27 13.34 12.42 -0.75
CA ASP A 27 14.64 13.04 -0.44
C ASP A 27 15.15 12.68 0.96
N SER A 28 14.27 12.58 1.96
CA SER A 28 14.66 12.19 3.33
C SER A 28 15.11 10.73 3.38
N ILE A 29 14.47 9.84 2.62
CA ILE A 29 14.86 8.43 2.49
C ILE A 29 16.27 8.36 1.90
N ILE A 30 16.52 9.11 0.82
CA ILE A 30 17.81 9.14 0.12
C ILE A 30 18.90 9.72 1.01
N GLN A 31 18.63 10.85 1.66
CA GLN A 31 19.55 11.50 2.59
C GLN A 31 19.96 10.53 3.69
N ALA A 32 18.98 9.90 4.35
CA ALA A 32 19.22 8.93 5.41
C ALA A 32 20.03 7.72 4.93
N ALA A 33 19.71 7.18 3.76
CA ALA A 33 20.45 6.06 3.18
C ALA A 33 21.90 6.44 2.82
N ARG A 34 22.14 7.66 2.34
CA ARG A 34 23.46 8.14 1.92
C ARG A 34 24.40 8.52 3.06
N VAL A 35 23.88 8.78 4.27
CA VAL A 35 24.74 8.96 5.46
C VAL A 35 25.66 7.73 5.65
N SER A 36 25.18 6.54 5.30
CA SER A 36 25.96 5.31 5.30
C SER A 36 27.06 5.25 4.22
N TYR A 37 27.01 6.11 3.18
CA TYR A 37 27.89 6.06 2.00
C TYR A 37 28.89 7.23 1.90
N GLY A 38 28.88 8.20 2.82
CA GLY A 38 29.78 9.37 2.78
C GLY A 38 29.48 10.35 1.62
N LYS A 39 30.20 11.50 1.57
CA LYS A 39 29.99 12.55 0.56
C LYS A 39 30.40 12.04 -0.84
N GLY A 40 29.47 11.95 -1.81
CA GLY A 40 29.91 11.69 -3.20
C GLY A 40 28.90 11.40 -4.32
N THR A 41 27.58 11.29 -4.12
CA THR A 41 26.67 10.95 -5.24
C THR A 41 25.39 11.78 -5.21
N SER A 42 25.17 12.63 -6.22
CA SER A 42 24.08 13.62 -6.26
C SER A 42 23.41 13.74 -7.64
N LYS A 43 23.18 12.62 -8.34
CA LYS A 43 22.37 12.62 -9.58
C LYS A 43 20.98 12.05 -9.34
N ILE A 44 19.94 12.77 -9.75
CA ILE A 44 18.51 12.42 -9.57
C ILE A 44 18.13 11.04 -10.17
N SER A 45 18.75 10.61 -11.27
CA SER A 45 18.49 9.25 -11.80
C SER A 45 18.99 8.13 -10.89
N GLN A 46 19.93 8.43 -9.97
CA GLN A 46 20.40 7.51 -8.94
C GLN A 46 19.46 7.44 -7.74
N ASP A 47 18.63 8.46 -7.52
CA ASP A 47 17.77 8.61 -6.34
C ASP A 47 16.59 7.64 -6.36
N ARG A 48 15.81 7.64 -7.45
CA ARG A 48 14.77 6.62 -7.68
C ARG A 48 15.35 5.21 -7.67
N GLY A 49 16.51 5.01 -8.30
CA GLY A 49 17.21 3.72 -8.32
C GLY A 49 17.62 3.24 -6.92
N LEU A 50 18.06 4.16 -6.05
CA LEU A 50 18.42 3.87 -4.67
C LEU A 50 17.18 3.48 -3.86
N ILE A 51 16.09 4.24 -3.91
CA ILE A 51 14.84 3.91 -3.18
C ILE A 51 14.32 2.53 -3.60
N ARG A 52 14.30 2.26 -4.91
CA ARG A 52 13.92 0.94 -5.44
C ARG A 52 14.82 -0.17 -4.91
N TYR A 53 16.13 0.05 -4.89
CA TYR A 53 17.09 -0.90 -4.33
C TYR A 53 16.81 -1.18 -2.84
N LEU A 54 16.61 -0.12 -2.03
CA LEU A 54 16.32 -0.24 -0.60
C LEU A 54 15.04 -1.06 -0.35
N MET A 55 13.96 -0.74 -1.06
CA MET A 55 12.68 -1.45 -0.94
C MET A 55 12.82 -2.93 -1.30
N ARG A 56 13.46 -3.24 -2.43
CA ARG A 56 13.67 -4.60 -2.92
C ARG A 56 14.49 -5.46 -1.95
N HIS A 57 15.47 -4.85 -1.28
CA HIS A 57 16.35 -5.53 -0.31
C HIS A 57 15.87 -5.41 1.13
N ARG A 58 14.68 -4.84 1.36
CA ARG A 58 14.09 -4.65 2.69
C ARG A 58 15.00 -3.85 3.63
N HIS A 59 15.72 -2.87 3.11
CA HIS A 59 16.42 -1.87 3.92
C HIS A 59 15.40 -0.82 4.35
N THR A 60 14.70 -1.09 5.45
CA THR A 60 13.50 -0.35 5.87
C THR A 60 13.81 0.92 6.65
N THR A 61 14.92 0.98 7.39
CA THR A 61 15.23 2.10 8.29
C THR A 61 15.29 3.48 7.62
N PRO A 62 15.73 3.66 6.36
CA PRO A 62 15.64 4.97 5.70
C PRO A 62 14.19 5.43 5.46
N PHE A 63 13.24 4.50 5.30
CA PHE A 63 11.82 4.82 5.14
C PHE A 63 11.20 5.31 6.46
N GLU A 64 11.76 4.92 7.61
CA GLU A 64 11.28 5.39 8.93
C GLU A 64 11.57 6.88 9.18
N MET A 65 12.39 7.52 8.34
CA MET A 65 12.70 8.95 8.41
C MET A 65 11.62 9.85 7.78
N VAL A 66 10.58 9.26 7.20
CA VAL A 66 9.41 9.97 6.68
C VAL A 66 8.24 9.70 7.61
N GLU A 67 7.58 10.75 8.09
CA GLU A 67 6.52 10.65 9.11
C GLU A 67 5.22 11.29 8.62
N PHE A 68 4.09 10.70 9.00
CA PHE A 68 2.77 11.21 8.67
C PHE A 68 1.91 11.35 9.93
N LYS A 69 1.19 12.45 10.03
CA LYS A 69 0.20 12.70 11.09
C LYS A 69 -1.17 12.92 10.45
N PHE A 70 -2.11 12.05 10.78
CA PHE A 70 -3.47 12.12 10.28
C PHE A 70 -4.45 12.49 11.40
N HIS A 71 -5.49 13.23 11.03
CA HIS A 71 -6.71 13.38 11.80
C HIS A 71 -7.78 12.56 11.10
N CYS A 72 -8.28 11.54 11.77
CA CYS A 72 -9.24 10.61 11.21
C CYS A 72 -10.53 10.65 12.02
N LYS A 73 -11.66 10.49 11.32
CA LYS A 73 -12.97 10.24 11.92
C LYS A 73 -13.51 8.94 11.38
N MET A 74 -13.74 7.95 12.24
CA MET A 74 -14.17 6.60 11.85
C MET A 74 -15.14 5.99 12.85
N PRO A 75 -15.87 4.93 12.49
CA PRO A 75 -16.65 4.15 13.46
C PRO A 75 -15.75 3.41 14.46
N ILE A 76 -16.20 3.23 15.69
CA ILE A 76 -15.44 2.52 16.75
C ILE A 76 -15.01 1.11 16.30
N PHE A 77 -15.86 0.36 15.59
CA PHE A 77 -15.47 -0.97 15.10
C PHE A 77 -14.30 -0.95 14.09
N VAL A 78 -14.13 0.16 13.34
CA VAL A 78 -12.97 0.38 12.45
C VAL A 78 -11.75 0.75 13.29
N ALA A 79 -11.91 1.68 14.25
CA ALA A 79 -10.83 2.08 15.16
C ALA A 79 -10.21 0.88 15.89
N ARG A 80 -11.04 -0.07 16.34
CA ARG A 80 -10.58 -1.32 17.00
C ARG A 80 -9.71 -2.23 16.14
N GLN A 81 -9.87 -2.20 14.82
CA GLN A 81 -8.98 -2.93 13.90
C GLN A 81 -7.70 -2.14 13.63
N TRP A 82 -7.82 -0.82 13.57
CA TRP A 82 -6.72 0.08 13.28
C TRP A 82 -5.73 0.19 14.46
N VAL A 83 -6.20 0.23 15.71
CA VAL A 83 -5.35 0.29 16.92
C VAL A 83 -4.43 -0.93 17.09
N ARG A 84 -4.65 -2.01 16.34
CA ARG A 84 -3.79 -3.21 16.34
C ARG A 84 -2.40 -2.94 15.72
N HIS A 85 -2.24 -1.81 15.04
CA HIS A 85 -0.98 -1.35 14.46
C HIS A 85 -0.19 -0.55 15.51
N ARG A 86 0.55 -1.31 16.33
CA ARG A 86 1.17 -0.86 17.60
C ARG A 86 2.35 0.09 17.45
N THR A 87 2.90 0.25 16.25
CA THR A 87 4.04 1.14 15.99
C THR A 87 3.63 2.61 15.87
N ALA A 88 2.34 2.89 15.73
CA ALA A 88 1.81 4.25 15.65
C ALA A 88 1.59 4.90 17.02
N ASN A 89 1.64 6.23 17.04
CA ASN A 89 1.18 7.04 18.17
C ASN A 89 -0.27 7.49 17.95
N ILE A 90 -1.12 7.35 18.97
CA ILE A 90 -2.56 7.58 18.87
C ILE A 90 -3.02 8.47 20.02
N ASN A 91 -3.88 9.44 19.70
CA ASN A 91 -4.65 10.19 20.69
C ASN A 91 -6.10 10.30 20.25
N GLU A 92 -7.02 9.68 20.99
CA GLU A 92 -8.43 9.52 20.63
C GLU A 92 -9.35 10.41 21.45
N TYR A 93 -10.45 10.85 20.83
CA TYR A 93 -11.55 11.53 21.50
C TYR A 93 -12.15 10.64 22.61
N SER A 94 -11.99 11.07 23.85
CA SER A 94 -12.41 10.29 25.01
C SER A 94 -13.84 10.64 25.44
N LEU A 95 -14.73 9.65 25.32
CA LEU A 95 -16.08 9.70 25.87
C LEU A 95 -16.13 9.63 27.41
N ARG A 96 -14.97 9.67 28.11
CA ARG A 96 -14.90 9.81 29.58
C ARG A 96 -15.02 11.26 29.98
N TYR A 97 -14.37 12.12 29.19
CA TYR A 97 -14.28 13.55 29.46
C TYR A 97 -15.33 14.34 28.68
N SER A 98 -15.69 13.86 27.50
CA SER A 98 -16.57 14.56 26.57
C SER A 98 -17.83 13.76 26.26
N GLU A 99 -18.86 14.47 25.82
CA GLU A 99 -20.13 13.85 25.44
C GLU A 99 -20.01 13.17 24.06
N ALA A 100 -20.76 12.07 23.90
CA ALA A 100 -20.93 11.44 22.62
C ALA A 100 -21.66 12.36 21.65
N ARG A 101 -21.28 12.29 20.38
CA ARG A 101 -21.95 13.02 19.29
C ARG A 101 -22.92 12.08 18.61
N ASP A 102 -24.09 12.59 18.20
CA ASP A 102 -25.06 11.81 17.42
C ASP A 102 -24.58 11.61 15.97
N GLU A 103 -23.52 10.82 15.83
CA GLU A 103 -22.86 10.56 14.56
C GLU A 103 -22.57 9.06 14.49
N PHE A 104 -23.44 8.32 13.81
CA PHE A 104 -23.34 6.87 13.62
C PHE A 104 -23.08 6.52 12.15
N TYR A 105 -22.39 5.42 11.90
CA TYR A 105 -22.22 4.86 10.57
C TYR A 105 -23.47 4.15 10.10
N TYR A 106 -23.89 4.51 8.89
CA TYR A 106 -24.91 3.81 8.12
C TYR A 106 -24.30 3.30 6.82
N PRO A 107 -24.35 1.98 6.55
CA PRO A 107 -23.77 1.42 5.33
C PRO A 107 -24.59 1.80 4.10
N ASP A 108 -23.92 2.07 2.99
CA ASP A 108 -24.58 2.19 1.69
C ASP A 108 -25.18 0.84 1.27
N LEU A 109 -26.33 0.87 0.58
CA LEU A 109 -27.07 -0.35 0.21
C LEU A 109 -26.24 -1.30 -0.68
N GLU A 110 -25.33 -0.78 -1.50
CA GLU A 110 -24.42 -1.58 -2.33
C GLU A 110 -23.42 -2.42 -1.51
N HIS A 111 -23.15 -1.97 -0.29
CA HIS A 111 -22.22 -2.56 0.66
C HIS A 111 -22.89 -3.54 1.63
N ILE A 112 -24.21 -3.66 1.60
CA ILE A 112 -24.93 -4.73 2.29
C ILE A 112 -24.93 -5.98 1.40
N GLN A 113 -24.10 -6.95 1.77
CA GLN A 113 -23.87 -8.19 1.04
C GLN A 113 -23.86 -9.38 2.00
N PHE A 114 -24.05 -10.60 1.48
CA PHE A 114 -23.95 -11.81 2.31
C PHE A 114 -22.50 -12.08 2.73
N GLN A 115 -22.33 -13.00 3.67
CA GLN A 115 -21.02 -13.46 4.11
C GLN A 115 -20.29 -14.17 2.97
N SER A 116 -19.01 -13.86 2.74
CA SER A 116 -18.21 -14.58 1.77
C SER A 116 -17.85 -15.98 2.27
N ALA A 117 -18.02 -17.00 1.43
CA ALA A 117 -17.65 -18.38 1.74
C ALA A 117 -16.13 -18.61 1.77
N LEU A 118 -15.37 -17.84 0.96
CA LEU A 118 -13.91 -17.96 0.85
C LEU A 118 -13.19 -17.03 1.84
N ASN A 119 -13.68 -15.80 1.98
CA ASN A 119 -13.12 -14.82 2.91
C ASN A 119 -14.04 -14.64 4.11
N LYS A 120 -13.75 -15.34 5.21
CA LYS A 120 -14.56 -15.23 6.44
C LYS A 120 -14.55 -13.82 7.08
N GLN A 121 -13.65 -12.93 6.67
CA GLN A 121 -13.61 -11.53 7.11
C GLN A 121 -14.34 -10.57 6.16
N GLY A 122 -14.83 -11.08 5.03
CA GLY A 122 -15.39 -10.26 3.97
C GLY A 122 -16.81 -10.64 3.60
N ARG A 123 -17.40 -9.76 2.80
CA ARG A 123 -18.74 -9.90 2.27
C ARG A 123 -18.69 -10.19 0.77
N LYS A 124 -19.64 -10.98 0.27
CA LYS A 124 -19.81 -11.31 -1.14
C LYS A 124 -21.24 -11.76 -1.40
N GLY A 125 -21.75 -11.48 -2.60
CA GLY A 125 -23.06 -11.94 -3.05
C GLY A 125 -24.15 -10.88 -2.93
N LYS A 126 -25.26 -11.12 -3.64
CA LYS A 126 -26.39 -10.19 -3.72
C LYS A 126 -27.37 -10.48 -2.59
N VAL A 127 -27.75 -9.42 -1.87
CA VAL A 127 -28.81 -9.44 -0.85
C VAL A 127 -30.08 -8.83 -1.46
N PRO A 128 -31.28 -9.41 -1.26
CA PRO A 128 -32.53 -8.82 -1.73
C PRO A 128 -32.74 -7.40 -1.18
N THR A 129 -33.32 -6.51 -1.98
CA THR A 129 -33.49 -5.09 -1.63
C THR A 129 -34.26 -4.90 -0.31
N GLU A 130 -35.31 -5.69 -0.08
CA GLU A 130 -36.09 -5.65 1.17
C GLU A 130 -35.23 -5.95 2.40
N LEU A 131 -34.35 -6.96 2.30
CA LEU A 131 -33.46 -7.32 3.41
C LEU A 131 -32.37 -6.25 3.61
N LYS A 132 -31.87 -5.63 2.54
CA LYS A 132 -30.95 -4.49 2.66
C LYS A 132 -31.60 -3.31 3.39
N GLN A 133 -32.84 -3.00 3.04
CA GLN A 133 -33.60 -1.93 3.68
C GLN A 133 -33.81 -2.25 5.17
N LYS A 134 -34.23 -3.48 5.48
CA LYS A 134 -34.39 -3.95 6.87
C LYS A 134 -33.11 -3.81 7.69
N VAL A 135 -31.95 -4.14 7.12
CA VAL A 135 -30.65 -3.93 7.79
C VAL A 135 -30.40 -2.44 8.07
N LEU A 136 -30.62 -1.58 7.09
CA LEU A 136 -30.44 -0.13 7.26
C LEU A 136 -31.39 0.45 8.32
N ASP A 137 -32.63 -0.02 8.35
CA ASP A 137 -33.64 0.41 9.32
C ASP A 137 -33.23 0.01 10.75
N TYR A 138 -32.73 -1.21 10.95
CA TYR A 138 -32.21 -1.62 12.27
C TYR A 138 -30.97 -0.82 12.69
N PHE A 139 -30.07 -0.49 11.77
CA PHE A 139 -28.94 0.38 12.09
C PHE A 139 -29.43 1.74 12.60
N LYS A 140 -30.44 2.35 11.94
CA LYS A 140 -31.02 3.63 12.35
C LYS A 140 -31.81 3.54 13.65
N GLU A 141 -32.61 2.49 13.83
CA GLU A 141 -33.41 2.25 15.02
C GLU A 141 -32.53 2.16 16.27
N ILE A 142 -31.52 1.27 16.23
CA ILE A 142 -30.61 1.06 17.37
C ILE A 142 -29.78 2.31 17.65
N SER A 143 -29.29 2.99 16.61
CA SER A 143 -28.51 4.23 16.79
C SER A 143 -29.35 5.32 17.46
N THR A 144 -30.57 5.57 16.95
CA THR A 144 -31.50 6.56 17.52
C THR A 144 -31.89 6.22 18.96
N ARG A 145 -32.28 4.98 19.21
CA ARG A 145 -32.75 4.56 20.54
C ARG A 145 -31.63 4.59 21.57
N SER A 146 -30.46 4.06 21.23
CA SER A 146 -29.31 4.06 22.14
C SER A 146 -28.82 5.48 22.46
N PHE A 147 -28.81 6.38 21.47
CA PHE A 147 -28.45 7.77 21.70
C PHE A 147 -29.48 8.51 22.58
N SER A 148 -30.78 8.29 22.36
CA SER A 148 -31.83 8.85 23.22
C SER A 148 -31.69 8.42 24.68
N ILE A 149 -31.43 7.12 24.93
CA ILE A 149 -31.21 6.60 26.29
C ILE A 149 -29.93 7.21 26.88
N TYR A 150 -28.87 7.33 26.08
CA TYR A 150 -27.60 7.92 26.52
C TYR A 150 -27.79 9.38 26.95
N SER A 151 -28.52 10.16 26.15
CA SER A 151 -28.83 11.56 26.46
C SER A 151 -29.62 11.71 27.74
N GLU A 152 -30.66 10.89 27.94
CA GLU A 152 -31.45 10.86 29.18
C GLU A 152 -30.58 10.57 30.40
N LEU A 153 -29.71 9.56 30.33
CA LEU A 153 -28.77 9.23 31.43
C LEU A 153 -27.76 10.36 31.68
N ASN A 154 -27.24 10.99 30.62
CA ASN A 154 -26.28 12.09 30.73
C ASN A 154 -26.94 13.34 31.34
N GLU A 155 -28.18 13.66 30.95
CA GLU A 155 -28.99 14.74 31.53
C GLU A 155 -29.34 14.49 33.00
N ALA A 156 -29.57 13.23 33.37
CA ALA A 156 -29.78 12.80 34.75
C ALA A 156 -28.49 12.82 35.61
N GLY A 157 -27.34 13.18 35.04
CA GLY A 157 -26.07 13.29 35.77
C GLY A 157 -25.34 11.96 36.00
N VAL A 158 -25.71 10.88 35.30
CA VAL A 158 -24.96 9.62 35.34
C VAL A 158 -23.54 9.84 34.81
N ALA A 159 -22.55 9.24 35.47
CA ALA A 159 -21.16 9.37 35.06
C ALA A 159 -20.98 8.98 33.58
N ARG A 160 -20.42 9.91 32.78
CA ARG A 160 -20.21 9.76 31.32
C ARG A 160 -19.50 8.46 30.96
N GLU A 161 -18.57 8.02 31.80
CA GLU A 161 -17.82 6.80 31.53
C GLU A 161 -18.61 5.50 31.62
N LEU A 162 -19.69 5.52 32.39
CA LEU A 162 -20.65 4.44 32.47
C LEU A 162 -21.75 4.60 31.41
N ALA A 163 -22.33 5.81 31.30
CA ALA A 163 -23.46 6.08 30.39
C ALA A 163 -23.14 5.70 28.93
N ARG A 164 -21.93 5.98 28.45
CA ARG A 164 -21.51 5.66 27.07
C ARG A 164 -21.53 4.16 26.74
N ALA A 165 -21.52 3.26 27.74
CA ALA A 165 -21.35 1.83 27.52
C ALA A 165 -22.53 1.19 26.76
N ILE A 166 -23.67 1.88 26.71
CA ILE A 166 -24.85 1.46 25.95
C ILE A 166 -24.74 1.81 24.45
N LEU A 167 -23.81 2.69 24.07
CA LEU A 167 -23.69 3.16 22.70
C LEU A 167 -23.09 2.06 21.80
N PRO A 168 -23.66 1.81 20.62
CA PRO A 168 -23.19 0.77 19.71
C PRO A 168 -21.85 1.12 19.06
N VAL A 169 -21.13 0.09 18.63
CA VAL A 169 -19.79 0.22 18.03
C VAL A 169 -19.76 0.91 16.65
N ASN A 170 -20.92 1.20 16.04
CA ASN A 170 -21.02 1.99 14.81
C ASN A 170 -21.02 3.51 15.08
N LEU A 171 -20.97 3.95 16.34
CA LEU A 171 -20.72 5.34 16.71
C LEU A 171 -19.36 5.81 16.15
N TYR A 172 -19.31 7.04 15.63
CA TYR A 172 -18.07 7.66 15.17
C TYR A 172 -17.22 8.15 16.35
N THR A 173 -15.92 7.90 16.25
CA THR A 173 -14.85 8.47 17.07
C THR A 173 -13.91 9.28 16.17
N GLU A 174 -13.04 10.07 16.79
CA GLU A 174 -12.00 10.82 16.11
C GLU A 174 -10.68 10.65 16.82
N TRP A 175 -9.58 10.62 16.06
CA TRP A 175 -8.25 10.60 16.65
C TRP A 175 -7.22 11.35 15.82
N TYR A 176 -6.10 11.65 16.46
CA TYR A 176 -4.83 11.84 15.78
C TYR A 176 -4.07 10.52 15.74
N TRP A 177 -3.55 10.18 14.57
CA TRP A 177 -2.74 8.98 14.35
C TRP A 177 -1.46 9.38 13.63
N LYS A 178 -0.30 9.14 14.25
CA LYS A 178 1.02 9.45 13.70
C LYS A 178 1.82 8.17 13.52
N ASN A 179 2.46 8.02 12.36
CA ASN A 179 3.32 6.87 12.09
C ASN A 179 4.34 7.19 10.99
N ASP A 180 5.45 6.46 10.98
CA ASP A 180 6.44 6.55 9.91
C ASP A 180 5.99 5.82 8.63
N LEU A 181 6.66 6.11 7.51
CA LEU A 181 6.30 5.58 6.20
C LEU A 181 6.48 4.06 6.11
N HIS A 182 7.49 3.46 6.74
CA HIS A 182 7.67 2.01 6.71
C HIS A 182 6.46 1.31 7.33
N ASN A 183 6.06 1.76 8.52
CA ASN A 183 4.93 1.22 9.25
C ASN A 183 3.57 1.59 8.62
N LEU A 184 3.46 2.76 8.00
CA LEU A 184 2.28 3.15 7.22
C LEU A 184 2.12 2.30 5.96
N LEU A 185 3.21 1.99 5.24
CA LEU A 185 3.16 1.06 4.11
C LEU A 185 2.74 -0.35 4.56
N HIS A 186 3.19 -0.80 5.73
CA HIS A 186 2.72 -2.05 6.32
C HIS A 186 1.23 -2.01 6.71
N PHE A 187 0.75 -0.88 7.27
CA PHE A 187 -0.68 -0.67 7.50
C PHE A 187 -1.47 -0.81 6.19
N ILE A 188 -1.04 -0.10 5.15
CA ILE A 188 -1.68 -0.12 3.83
C ILE A 188 -1.67 -1.54 3.24
N SER A 189 -0.56 -2.29 3.37
CA SER A 189 -0.47 -3.66 2.84
C SER A 189 -1.51 -4.58 3.44
N LEU A 190 -1.80 -4.43 4.74
CA LEU A 190 -2.75 -5.26 5.45
C LEU A 190 -4.19 -4.76 5.35
N ARG A 191 -4.38 -3.44 5.17
CA ARG A 191 -5.69 -2.80 5.26
C ARG A 191 -6.29 -2.39 3.93
N SER A 192 -5.52 -2.29 2.86
CA SER A 192 -6.06 -2.19 1.49
C SER A 192 -6.27 -3.56 0.84
N ASP A 193 -5.87 -4.65 1.51
CA ASP A 193 -6.07 -6.01 1.00
C ASP A 193 -7.56 -6.39 0.89
N SER A 194 -7.91 -7.14 -0.14
CA SER A 194 -9.29 -7.60 -0.37
C SER A 194 -9.87 -8.44 0.77
N HIS A 195 -9.03 -9.06 1.59
CA HIS A 195 -9.42 -9.82 2.77
C HIS A 195 -9.83 -8.94 3.94
N ALA A 196 -9.33 -7.72 4.02
CA ALA A 196 -9.71 -6.78 5.06
C ALA A 196 -11.17 -6.33 4.90
N GLN A 197 -11.81 -6.04 6.03
CA GLN A 197 -13.16 -5.49 6.06
C GLN A 197 -13.22 -4.21 5.22
N TYR A 198 -14.23 -4.10 4.35
CA TYR A 198 -14.36 -2.97 3.42
C TYR A 198 -14.18 -1.60 4.10
N GLU A 199 -14.79 -1.41 5.26
CA GLU A 199 -14.79 -0.10 5.91
C GLU A 199 -13.38 0.39 6.24
N ILE A 200 -12.47 -0.47 6.74
CA ILE A 200 -11.08 -0.06 7.01
C ILE A 200 -10.27 0.13 5.71
N ARG A 201 -10.63 -0.56 4.63
CA ARG A 201 -9.97 -0.37 3.31
C ARG A 201 -10.17 1.05 2.81
N VAL A 202 -11.38 1.59 2.94
CA VAL A 202 -11.69 2.98 2.53
C VAL A 202 -10.76 3.99 3.20
N TYR A 203 -10.45 3.80 4.50
CA TYR A 203 -9.50 4.66 5.20
C TYR A 203 -8.05 4.43 4.75
N SER A 204 -7.66 3.16 4.57
CA SER A 204 -6.33 2.78 4.08
C SER A 204 -6.03 3.39 2.72
N ASP A 205 -6.97 3.29 1.79
CA ASP A 205 -6.85 3.84 0.43
C ASP A 205 -6.78 5.36 0.45
N ALA A 206 -7.56 6.03 1.32
CA ALA A 206 -7.46 7.47 1.51
C ALA A 206 -6.09 7.92 2.06
N MET A 207 -5.47 7.12 2.95
CA MET A 207 -4.11 7.40 3.45
C MET A 207 -3.05 7.16 2.37
N ALA A 208 -3.24 6.15 1.51
CA ALA A 208 -2.35 5.86 0.39
C ALA A 208 -2.21 7.06 -0.57
N GLU A 209 -3.29 7.83 -0.79
CA GLU A 209 -3.24 9.06 -1.58
C GLU A 209 -2.31 10.13 -0.99
N SER A 210 -2.15 10.16 0.34
CA SER A 210 -1.21 11.06 1.01
C SER A 210 0.23 10.58 0.82
N VAL A 211 0.46 9.26 0.91
CA VAL A 211 1.78 8.64 0.66
C VAL A 211 2.24 8.87 -0.77
N LYS A 212 1.36 8.63 -1.75
CA LYS A 212 1.65 8.82 -3.18
C LYS A 212 2.08 10.24 -3.51
N LYS A 213 1.55 11.23 -2.79
CA LYS A 213 1.91 12.65 -2.96
C LYS A 213 3.24 13.01 -2.28
N ALA A 214 3.47 12.51 -1.07
CA ALA A 214 4.65 12.89 -0.28
C ALA A 214 5.92 12.11 -0.65
N ALA A 215 5.80 10.85 -1.07
CA ALA A 215 6.91 9.98 -1.42
C ALA A 215 6.56 9.11 -2.66
N PRO A 216 6.41 9.72 -3.85
CA PRO A 216 6.00 9.02 -5.06
C PRO A 216 6.93 7.87 -5.49
N PHE A 217 8.26 8.00 -5.34
CA PHE A 217 9.19 6.93 -5.71
C PHE A 217 9.15 5.77 -4.71
N ALA A 218 9.01 6.06 -3.41
CA ALA A 218 8.78 5.04 -2.40
C ALA A 218 7.46 4.30 -2.64
N TRP A 219 6.40 5.04 -2.99
CA TRP A 219 5.09 4.46 -3.33
C TRP A 219 5.18 3.54 -4.55
N GLU A 220 5.82 4.00 -5.62
CA GLU A 220 6.05 3.20 -6.83
C GLU A 220 6.82 1.91 -6.51
N ALA A 221 7.95 2.02 -5.81
CA ALA A 221 8.74 0.86 -5.40
C ALA A 221 7.93 -0.11 -4.53
N TYR A 222 7.13 0.41 -3.60
CA TYR A 222 6.23 -0.41 -2.77
C TYR A 222 5.20 -1.17 -3.62
N GLN A 223 4.58 -0.50 -4.60
CA GLN A 223 3.63 -1.14 -5.50
C GLN A 223 4.28 -2.28 -6.30
N ASP A 224 5.48 -2.06 -6.82
CA ASP A 224 6.16 -3.06 -7.65
C ASP A 224 6.66 -4.25 -6.83
N TYR A 225 7.33 -4.01 -5.70
CA TYR A 225 8.05 -5.07 -4.98
C TYR A 225 7.24 -5.73 -3.86
N VAL A 226 6.27 -5.02 -3.29
CA VAL A 226 5.51 -5.50 -2.13
C VAL A 226 4.10 -5.90 -2.52
N VAL A 227 3.40 -5.06 -3.29
CA VAL A 227 1.99 -5.32 -3.67
C VAL A 227 1.87 -6.24 -4.87
N LYS A 228 2.57 -5.92 -5.97
CA LYS A 228 2.53 -6.70 -7.22
C LYS A 228 3.60 -7.79 -7.28
N GLY A 229 4.58 -7.75 -6.36
CA GLY A 229 5.64 -8.74 -6.27
C GLY A 229 5.12 -10.10 -5.82
N MET A 230 5.62 -11.17 -6.44
CA MET A 230 5.29 -12.55 -6.05
C MET A 230 6.33 -13.09 -5.08
N ARG A 231 5.88 -13.68 -3.96
CA ARG A 231 6.74 -14.40 -3.02
C ARG A 231 6.43 -15.89 -3.11
N PHE A 232 7.44 -16.67 -3.43
CA PHE A 232 7.34 -18.13 -3.42
C PHE A 232 7.88 -18.68 -2.11
N SER A 233 7.11 -19.55 -1.47
CA SER A 233 7.59 -20.47 -0.43
C SER A 233 8.61 -21.44 -1.02
N ARG A 234 9.40 -22.08 -0.15
CA ARG A 234 10.35 -23.12 -0.56
C ARG A 234 9.70 -24.23 -1.41
N ILE A 235 8.47 -24.61 -1.10
CA ILE A 235 7.76 -25.69 -1.81
C ILE A 235 7.42 -25.25 -3.24
N GLU A 236 6.91 -24.03 -3.40
CA GLU A 236 6.60 -23.45 -4.71
C GLU A 236 7.87 -23.25 -5.55
N GLN A 237 8.96 -22.76 -4.94
CA GLN A 237 10.27 -22.62 -5.60
C GLN A 237 10.77 -23.96 -6.13
N ASN A 238 10.72 -25.02 -5.31
CA ASN A 238 11.15 -26.36 -5.72
C ASN A 238 10.33 -26.92 -6.90
N LEU A 239 9.03 -26.61 -6.97
CA LEU A 239 8.20 -27.03 -8.10
C LEU A 239 8.58 -26.29 -9.39
N PHE A 240 8.88 -25.00 -9.30
CA PHE A 240 9.40 -24.22 -10.41
C PHE A 240 10.76 -24.76 -10.88
N GLU A 241 11.72 -24.93 -9.97
CA GLU A 241 13.06 -25.44 -10.29
C GLU A 241 13.01 -26.79 -11.03
N LYS A 242 12.12 -27.71 -10.61
CA LYS A 242 12.01 -29.04 -11.24
C LYS A 242 11.32 -29.04 -12.60
N LYS A 243 10.42 -28.09 -12.85
CA LYS A 243 9.53 -28.11 -14.03
C LYS A 243 9.90 -27.08 -15.07
N LEU A 244 10.70 -26.07 -14.74
CA LEU A 244 11.08 -25.01 -15.67
C LEU A 244 12.14 -25.54 -16.65
N PRO A 245 11.84 -25.65 -17.96
CA PRO A 245 12.80 -26.17 -18.92
C PRO A 245 14.00 -25.23 -19.06
N VAL A 246 15.21 -25.78 -19.18
CA VAL A 246 16.46 -24.99 -19.32
C VAL A 246 16.37 -24.02 -20.50
N ARG A 247 15.79 -24.45 -21.63
CA ARG A 247 15.58 -23.61 -22.82
C ARG A 247 14.80 -22.34 -22.52
N VAL A 248 13.75 -22.42 -21.69
CA VAL A 248 12.97 -21.22 -21.32
C VAL A 248 13.83 -20.25 -20.51
N VAL A 249 14.71 -20.77 -19.64
CA VAL A 249 15.66 -19.94 -18.89
C VAL A 249 16.68 -19.30 -19.83
N ASP A 250 17.16 -20.02 -20.84
CA ASP A 250 18.06 -19.49 -21.88
C ASP A 250 17.39 -18.34 -22.65
N ASP A 251 16.18 -18.56 -23.16
CA ASP A 251 15.41 -17.55 -23.90
C ASP A 251 15.22 -16.26 -23.06
N MET A 252 14.88 -16.41 -21.78
CA MET A 252 14.74 -15.27 -20.86
C MET A 252 16.07 -14.54 -20.58
N LEU A 253 17.19 -15.26 -20.51
CA LEU A 253 18.52 -14.66 -20.31
C LEU A 253 18.95 -13.86 -21.54
N GLU A 254 18.61 -14.36 -22.72
CA GLU A 254 18.85 -13.70 -24.00
C GLU A 254 18.05 -12.39 -24.07
N ASP A 255 16.73 -12.45 -23.81
CA ASP A 255 15.85 -11.26 -23.75
C ASP A 255 16.36 -10.20 -22.77
N LEU A 256 16.79 -10.61 -21.57
CA LEU A 256 17.35 -9.67 -20.58
C LEU A 256 18.64 -9.03 -21.07
N SER A 257 19.45 -9.73 -21.86
CA SER A 257 20.67 -9.18 -22.46
C SER A 257 20.35 -8.08 -23.48
N TYR A 258 19.30 -8.28 -24.30
CA TYR A 258 18.79 -7.24 -25.20
C TYR A 258 18.27 -6.04 -24.42
N GLN A 259 17.40 -6.27 -23.42
CA GLN A 259 16.79 -5.20 -22.62
C GLN A 259 17.83 -4.36 -21.88
N ILE A 260 18.86 -4.99 -21.29
CA ILE A 260 19.96 -4.26 -20.65
C ILE A 260 20.74 -3.45 -21.68
N THR A 261 21.03 -4.02 -22.86
CA THR A 261 21.78 -3.34 -23.93
C THR A 261 21.02 -2.12 -24.44
N ALA A 262 19.73 -2.28 -24.75
CA ALA A 262 18.83 -1.20 -25.14
C ALA A 262 18.73 -0.11 -24.07
N THR A 263 18.57 -0.50 -22.81
CA THR A 263 18.52 0.45 -21.68
C THR A 263 19.84 1.22 -21.52
N LEU A 264 20.99 0.56 -21.63
CA LEU A 264 22.30 1.21 -21.52
C LEU A 264 22.55 2.16 -22.69
N HIS A 265 22.18 1.77 -23.91
CA HIS A 265 22.26 2.62 -25.10
C HIS A 265 21.33 3.83 -25.00
N TYR A 266 20.08 3.64 -24.56
CA TYR A 266 19.13 4.74 -24.34
C TYR A 266 19.67 5.77 -23.35
N ASN A 267 20.26 5.32 -22.24
CA ASN A 267 20.83 6.21 -21.22
C ASN A 267 22.14 6.89 -21.65
N LYS A 268 22.94 6.22 -22.48
CA LYS A 268 24.17 6.75 -23.04
C LYS A 268 24.34 6.18 -24.46
N PRO A 269 23.90 6.92 -25.49
CA PRO A 269 23.97 6.47 -26.88
C PRO A 269 25.39 6.07 -27.28
N ARG A 270 25.47 5.06 -28.14
CA ARG A 270 26.70 4.45 -28.67
C ARG A 270 26.57 4.28 -30.17
N GLU A 271 27.68 4.14 -30.87
CA GLU A 271 27.63 3.84 -32.30
C GLU A 271 27.10 2.43 -32.55
N GLU A 272 26.47 2.21 -33.71
CA GLU A 272 25.84 0.93 -34.06
C GLU A 272 26.83 -0.24 -34.02
N GLY A 273 28.08 0.00 -34.44
CA GLY A 273 29.15 -0.99 -34.39
C GLY A 273 29.52 -1.48 -32.97
N ASP A 274 29.20 -0.71 -31.94
CA ASP A 274 29.49 -1.05 -30.54
C ASP A 274 28.34 -1.79 -29.84
N LEU A 275 27.16 -1.86 -30.46
CA LEU A 275 25.95 -2.41 -29.84
C LEU A 275 26.05 -3.93 -29.64
N PHE A 276 26.51 -4.65 -30.66
CA PHE A 276 26.71 -6.11 -30.57
C PHE A 276 27.79 -6.46 -29.53
N GLN A 277 28.87 -5.69 -29.45
CA GLN A 277 29.90 -5.86 -28.41
C GLN A 277 29.35 -5.57 -27.00
N LEU A 278 28.49 -4.57 -26.85
CA LEU A 278 27.80 -4.31 -25.58
C LEU A 278 26.88 -5.46 -25.19
N TYR A 279 26.14 -5.98 -26.17
CA TYR A 279 25.23 -7.10 -26.02
C TYR A 279 25.94 -8.35 -25.50
N GLN A 280 27.03 -8.74 -26.14
CA GLN A 280 27.89 -9.85 -25.70
C GLN A 280 28.41 -9.62 -24.27
N LYS A 281 28.79 -8.38 -23.92
CA LYS A 281 29.21 -8.04 -22.54
C LYS A 281 28.09 -8.19 -21.51
N GLN A 282 26.82 -8.17 -21.90
CA GLN A 282 25.70 -8.43 -20.99
C GLN A 282 25.35 -9.93 -20.88
N GLY A 283 26.01 -10.78 -21.67
CA GLY A 283 25.82 -12.24 -21.65
C GLY A 283 24.95 -12.77 -22.79
N GLY A 284 24.66 -11.95 -23.81
CA GLY A 284 23.97 -12.39 -25.01
C GLY A 284 24.79 -13.37 -25.84
N SER A 285 24.11 -14.32 -26.48
CA SER A 285 24.71 -15.47 -27.17
C SER A 285 24.35 -15.59 -28.66
N ASP A 286 23.38 -14.81 -29.13
CA ASP A 286 22.94 -14.72 -30.52
C ASP A 286 24.09 -14.33 -31.47
N SER A 287 23.96 -14.78 -32.72
CA SER A 287 24.85 -14.34 -33.80
C SER A 287 24.67 -12.85 -34.09
N GLU A 288 25.66 -12.20 -34.70
CA GLU A 288 25.53 -10.78 -35.04
C GLU A 288 24.36 -10.50 -36.00
N SER A 289 24.06 -11.45 -36.90
CA SER A 289 22.91 -11.34 -37.80
C SER A 289 21.58 -11.42 -37.07
N ASP A 290 21.44 -12.35 -36.12
CA ASP A 290 20.21 -12.51 -35.33
C ASP A 290 20.01 -11.31 -34.39
N PHE A 291 21.11 -10.83 -33.80
CA PHE A 291 21.12 -9.61 -33.00
C PHE A 291 20.60 -8.42 -33.79
N LYS A 292 21.14 -8.16 -34.98
CA LYS A 292 20.68 -7.04 -35.82
C LYS A 292 19.21 -7.17 -36.18
N LEU A 293 18.77 -8.37 -36.58
CA LEU A 293 17.37 -8.61 -36.94
C LEU A 293 16.42 -8.28 -35.78
N LYS A 294 16.73 -8.73 -34.56
CA LYS A 294 15.91 -8.45 -33.38
C LYS A 294 16.07 -7.02 -32.85
N TRP A 295 17.25 -6.43 -32.99
CA TRP A 295 17.49 -5.04 -32.60
C TRP A 295 16.72 -4.07 -33.50
N ASP A 296 16.74 -4.31 -34.81
CA ASP A 296 16.11 -3.47 -35.83
C ASP A 296 14.58 -3.62 -35.84
N SER A 297 14.02 -4.70 -35.28
CA SER A 297 12.57 -4.82 -35.09
C SER A 297 12.02 -3.76 -34.12
N GLY A 298 12.87 -3.21 -33.25
CA GLY A 298 12.50 -2.19 -32.26
C GLY A 298 11.64 -2.72 -31.11
N GLU A 299 11.38 -4.03 -31.04
CA GLU A 299 10.53 -4.67 -30.03
C GLU A 299 11.29 -4.99 -28.73
N ILE A 300 12.11 -4.04 -28.24
CA ILE A 300 12.90 -4.23 -27.02
C ILE A 300 12.45 -3.24 -25.94
N GLU A 301 11.87 -3.77 -24.87
CA GLU A 301 11.46 -2.97 -23.72
C GLU A 301 12.65 -2.47 -22.89
N LEU A 302 12.60 -1.19 -22.49
CA LEU A 302 13.58 -0.61 -21.57
C LEU A 302 13.19 -0.90 -20.12
N GLY A 303 14.17 -0.94 -19.22
CA GLY A 303 13.87 -1.16 -17.81
C GLY A 303 15.00 -0.75 -16.86
N ASN A 304 15.06 -1.38 -15.68
CA ASN A 304 16.10 -1.11 -14.70
C ASN A 304 17.24 -2.12 -14.83
N VAL A 305 18.40 -1.66 -15.32
CA VAL A 305 19.60 -2.49 -15.52
C VAL A 305 20.01 -3.28 -14.28
N ARG A 306 19.93 -2.68 -13.08
CA ARG A 306 20.31 -3.37 -11.84
C ARG A 306 19.35 -4.50 -11.52
N GLU A 307 18.06 -4.26 -11.69
CA GLU A 307 17.02 -5.26 -11.46
C GLU A 307 17.11 -6.43 -12.44
N PHE A 308 17.36 -6.15 -13.72
CA PHE A 308 17.59 -7.15 -14.76
C PHE A 308 18.83 -7.99 -14.46
N ARG A 309 19.96 -7.38 -14.09
CA ARG A 309 21.19 -8.11 -13.72
C ARG A 309 21.00 -9.02 -12.51
N GLU A 310 20.30 -8.54 -11.48
CA GLU A 310 19.95 -9.38 -10.33
C GLU A 310 18.99 -10.52 -10.74
N PHE A 311 18.09 -10.29 -11.69
CA PHE A 311 17.21 -11.34 -12.20
C PHE A 311 17.96 -12.39 -13.02
N ILE A 312 18.90 -11.97 -13.87
CA ILE A 312 19.85 -12.86 -14.55
C ILE A 312 20.55 -13.77 -13.54
N SER A 313 21.04 -13.22 -12.43
CA SER A 313 21.68 -14.03 -11.38
C SER A 313 20.73 -15.07 -10.77
N LYS A 314 19.46 -14.72 -10.56
CA LYS A 314 18.43 -15.66 -10.06
C LYS A 314 18.14 -16.74 -11.09
N LEU A 315 17.92 -16.38 -12.36
CA LEU A 315 17.68 -17.33 -13.45
C LEU A 315 18.83 -18.31 -13.63
N LYS A 316 20.07 -17.82 -13.61
CA LYS A 316 21.27 -18.68 -13.67
C LYS A 316 21.33 -19.68 -12.51
N SER A 317 20.89 -19.30 -11.32
CA SER A 317 20.85 -20.23 -10.17
C SER A 317 19.79 -21.33 -10.30
N LEU A 318 18.81 -21.17 -11.19
CA LEU A 318 17.79 -22.19 -11.50
C LEU A 318 18.31 -23.26 -12.47
N LYS A 319 19.40 -23.00 -13.19
CA LYS A 319 20.11 -23.99 -14.00
C LYS A 319 20.94 -24.87 -13.06
N LYS A 320 20.36 -25.96 -12.58
CA LYS A 320 21.07 -27.02 -11.84
C LYS A 320 21.19 -28.27 -12.69
#